data_AF-A0A1I0QN31-F1
#
_entry.id   AF-A0A1I0QN31-F1
#
_cell.length_a   1.000
_cell.length_b   1.000
_cell.length_c   1.000
_cell.angle_alpha   90.00
_cell.angle_beta   90.00
_cell.angle_gamma   90.00
#
_symmetry.space_group_name_H-M   'P 1'
#
loop_
_entity.id
_entity.type
_entity.pdbx_description
1 polymer ?
#
loop_
_entity_poly.entity_id
_entity_poly.type
_entity_poly.pdbx_seq_one_letter_code
_entity_poly.pdbx_strand_id
1 'polypeptide(L)'
;MHSRIFQISSKPIDEKNYINEDRYYSHDTGFVGSVADYAVANNELSDYEWLNSHPGISVDLKNKTFKLVSKEDYFKASYMKFKEYLAEAEQMTFEDFICGRSIKTFVALANSFEYRYAIYVDDIDEINGLITLDDLVRNSEDGTVWHLGATINYHC
;
A
#
# COMPACT_ATOMS: atom_id res chain seq x y z
N MET A 1 -0.69 -5.82 -13.33
CA MET A 1 -1.03 -6.23 -11.94
C MET A 1 -2.05 -5.24 -11.39
N HIS A 2 -3.12 -5.71 -10.76
CA HIS A 2 -4.11 -4.83 -10.13
C HIS A 2 -3.76 -4.55 -8.67
N SER A 3 -3.95 -3.31 -8.26
CA SER A 3 -3.84 -2.86 -6.87
C SER A 3 -4.85 -1.73 -6.63
N ARG A 4 -4.80 -1.11 -5.44
CA ARG A 4 -5.83 -0.20 -4.96
C ARG A 4 -5.25 1.02 -4.27
N ILE A 5 -6.00 2.11 -4.34
CA ILE A 5 -5.81 3.29 -3.50
C ILE A 5 -7.03 3.43 -2.59
N PHE A 6 -6.80 3.54 -1.28
CA PHE A 6 -7.84 3.84 -0.30
C PHE A 6 -7.81 5.32 0.06
N GLN A 7 -8.94 6.01 -0.06
CA GLN A 7 -9.07 7.34 0.49
C GLN A 7 -9.17 7.25 2.01
N ILE A 8 -8.34 8.03 2.70
CA ILE A 8 -8.30 8.06 4.17
C ILE A 8 -8.35 9.50 4.69
N SER A 9 -8.80 9.67 5.93
CA SER A 9 -8.75 10.95 6.64
C SER A 9 -8.76 10.71 8.15
N SER A 10 -8.22 11.67 8.89
CA SER A 10 -8.32 11.73 10.36
C SER A 10 -9.75 12.01 10.86
N LYS A 11 -10.64 12.45 9.97
CA LYS A 11 -12.03 12.84 10.26
C LYS A 11 -13.00 12.17 9.28
N PRO A 12 -14.31 12.09 9.61
CA PRO A 12 -15.29 11.57 8.68
C PRO A 12 -15.26 12.31 7.34
N ILE A 13 -15.27 11.54 6.24
CA ILE A 13 -15.23 12.06 4.88
C ILE A 13 -16.67 12.18 4.35
N ASP A 14 -17.05 13.39 3.93
CA ASP A 14 -18.30 13.63 3.21
C ASP A 14 -18.21 13.02 1.80
N GLU A 15 -19.27 12.33 1.35
CA GLU A 15 -19.29 11.65 0.04
C GLU A 15 -19.02 12.61 -1.14
N LYS A 16 -19.37 13.90 -1.01
CA LYS A 16 -19.06 14.90 -2.04
C LYS A 16 -17.56 15.16 -2.21
N ASN A 17 -16.75 14.76 -1.22
CA ASN A 17 -15.30 14.89 -1.19
C ASN A 17 -14.62 13.55 -1.53
N TYR A 18 -15.36 12.55 -2.00
CA TYR A 18 -14.76 11.30 -2.41
C TYR A 18 -13.86 11.51 -3.63
N ILE A 19 -12.67 10.91 -3.57
CA ILE A 19 -11.75 10.90 -4.71
C ILE A 19 -12.39 10.14 -5.87
N ASN A 20 -11.98 10.52 -7.08
CA ASN A 20 -12.33 9.83 -8.32
C ASN A 20 -11.06 9.58 -9.15
N GLU A 21 -11.22 8.86 -10.26
CA GLU A 21 -10.12 8.52 -11.15
C GLU A 21 -9.39 9.76 -11.72
N ASP A 22 -10.10 10.86 -12.02
CA ASP A 22 -9.54 12.06 -12.65
C ASP A 22 -8.34 12.63 -11.87
N ARG A 23 -8.38 12.52 -10.54
CA ARG A 23 -7.28 12.93 -9.65
C ARG A 23 -5.95 12.29 -10.04
N TYR A 24 -5.96 11.03 -10.48
CA TYR A 24 -4.77 10.24 -10.78
C TYR A 24 -4.27 10.39 -12.22
N TYR A 25 -5.10 10.93 -13.10
CA TYR A 25 -4.73 11.33 -14.46
C TYR A 25 -4.21 12.77 -14.54
N SER A 26 -4.43 13.56 -13.49
CA SER A 26 -3.91 14.93 -13.40
C SER A 26 -2.37 14.94 -13.31
N HIS A 27 -1.74 15.96 -13.90
CA HIS A 27 -0.29 16.14 -13.83
C HIS A 27 0.25 16.32 -12.41
N ASP A 28 -0.61 16.74 -11.47
CA ASP A 28 -0.21 17.04 -10.09
C ASP A 28 0.14 15.79 -9.28
N THR A 29 -0.50 14.64 -9.58
CA THR A 29 -0.15 13.37 -8.93
C THR A 29 0.95 12.62 -9.67
N GLY A 30 1.01 12.76 -11.01
CA GLY A 30 1.93 12.02 -11.87
C GLY A 30 1.79 10.49 -11.74
N PHE A 31 0.72 9.99 -11.13
CA PHE A 31 0.57 8.59 -10.73
C PHE A 31 0.33 7.69 -11.94
N VAL A 32 -0.68 8.02 -12.76
CA VAL A 32 -0.87 7.36 -14.05
C VAL A 32 0.22 7.82 -15.02
N GLY A 33 0.86 6.86 -15.69
CA GLY A 33 2.02 7.07 -16.56
C GLY A 33 3.37 6.91 -15.85
N SER A 34 3.41 6.82 -14.51
CA SER A 34 4.64 6.53 -13.76
C SER A 34 4.56 5.29 -12.86
N VAL A 35 3.41 5.07 -12.21
CA VAL A 35 3.14 3.91 -11.34
C VAL A 35 2.05 3.04 -11.96
N ALA A 36 1.00 3.64 -12.52
CA ALA A 36 -0.14 2.92 -13.07
C ALA A 36 -0.30 3.17 -14.59
N ASP A 37 -0.79 2.15 -15.32
CA ASP A 37 -1.25 2.27 -16.70
C ASP A 37 -2.62 2.98 -16.76
N TYR A 38 -3.49 2.68 -15.78
CA TYR A 38 -4.80 3.29 -15.64
C TYR A 38 -5.32 3.20 -14.20
N ALA A 39 -6.27 4.07 -13.88
CA ALA A 39 -6.99 4.09 -12.60
C ALA A 39 -8.49 4.23 -12.87
N VAL A 40 -9.32 3.50 -12.11
CA VAL A 40 -10.78 3.52 -12.26
C VAL A 40 -11.41 3.46 -10.87
N ALA A 41 -12.40 4.31 -10.61
CA ALA A 41 -13.15 4.23 -9.36
C ALA A 41 -13.77 2.84 -9.16
N ASN A 42 -13.51 2.28 -7.99
CA ASN A 42 -14.00 0.96 -7.62
C ASN A 42 -14.45 1.01 -6.16
N ASN A 43 -15.67 1.47 -5.90
CA ASN A 43 -16.21 1.60 -4.53
C ASN A 43 -16.83 0.28 -4.05
N GLU A 44 -16.03 -0.80 -4.04
CA GLU A 44 -16.53 -2.12 -3.64
C GLU A 44 -16.30 -2.40 -2.15
N LEU A 45 -17.30 -2.97 -1.50
CA LEU A 45 -17.22 -3.43 -0.10
C LEU A 45 -16.07 -4.45 0.09
N SER A 46 -15.79 -5.23 -0.96
CA SER A 46 -14.73 -6.25 -1.02
C SER A 46 -13.33 -5.66 -0.78
N ASP A 47 -13.10 -4.40 -1.13
CA ASP A 47 -11.81 -3.73 -0.97
C ASP A 47 -11.52 -3.47 0.51
N TYR A 48 -12.54 -3.12 1.30
CA TYR A 48 -12.40 -2.94 2.74
C TYR A 48 -12.24 -4.26 3.50
N GLU A 49 -12.95 -5.31 3.07
CA GLU A 49 -12.76 -6.65 3.61
C GLU A 49 -11.35 -7.15 3.34
N TRP A 50 -10.80 -6.84 2.15
CA TRP A 50 -9.42 -7.13 1.81
C TRP A 50 -8.45 -6.39 2.72
N LEU A 51 -8.67 -5.09 2.99
CA LEU A 51 -7.85 -4.32 3.92
C LEU A 51 -7.86 -4.94 5.33
N ASN A 52 -9.01 -5.45 5.77
CA ASN A 52 -9.16 -6.14 7.05
C ASN A 52 -8.43 -7.49 7.12
N SER A 53 -8.04 -8.06 5.98
CA SER A 53 -7.27 -9.31 5.95
C SER A 53 -5.80 -9.11 6.32
N HIS A 54 -5.32 -7.86 6.35
CA HIS A 54 -3.95 -7.55 6.73
C HIS A 54 -3.75 -7.75 8.24
N PRO A 55 -2.72 -8.50 8.65
CA PRO A 55 -2.37 -8.59 10.06
C PRO A 55 -2.04 -7.20 10.59
N GLY A 56 -2.42 -6.93 11.84
CA GLY A 56 -2.21 -5.63 12.46
C GLY A 56 -3.17 -4.53 12.02
N ILE A 57 -4.10 -4.77 11.08
CA ILE A 57 -5.17 -3.83 10.71
C ILE A 57 -6.53 -4.39 11.16
N SER A 58 -7.42 -3.50 11.59
CA SER A 58 -8.82 -3.82 11.84
C SER A 58 -9.72 -2.80 11.17
N VAL A 59 -10.72 -3.27 10.42
CA VAL A 59 -11.68 -2.45 9.70
C VAL A 59 -13.06 -2.58 10.34
N ASP A 60 -13.69 -1.44 10.60
CA ASP A 60 -15.10 -1.33 10.97
C ASP A 60 -15.89 -0.81 9.76
N LEU A 61 -16.54 -1.73 9.05
CA LEU A 61 -17.36 -1.43 7.87
C LEU A 61 -18.59 -0.59 8.19
N LYS A 62 -19.14 -0.71 9.41
CA LYS A 62 -20.33 0.05 9.81
C LYS A 62 -20.00 1.52 9.96
N ASN A 63 -18.84 1.82 10.55
CA ASN A 63 -18.38 3.19 10.75
C ASN A 63 -17.48 3.71 9.62
N LYS A 64 -17.19 2.86 8.60
CA LYS A 64 -16.21 3.13 7.54
C LYS A 64 -14.90 3.65 8.14
N THR A 65 -14.30 2.87 9.03
CA THR A 65 -13.00 3.22 9.61
C THR A 65 -12.05 2.04 9.54
N PHE A 66 -10.75 2.30 9.50
CA PHE A 66 -9.76 1.29 9.84
C PHE A 66 -8.82 1.80 10.93
N LYS A 67 -8.28 0.84 11.68
CA LYS A 67 -7.41 1.05 12.82
C LYS A 67 -6.13 0.25 12.66
N LEU A 68 -5.00 0.89 12.89
CA LEU A 68 -3.73 0.18 13.10
C LEU A 68 -3.77 -0.44 14.50
N VAL A 69 -3.89 -1.76 14.59
CA VAL A 69 -3.93 -2.52 15.84
C VAL A 69 -2.52 -2.84 16.34
N SER A 70 -1.64 -3.24 15.44
CA SER A 70 -0.28 -3.69 15.77
C SER A 70 0.63 -3.53 14.56
N LYS A 71 1.53 -2.54 14.61
CA LYS A 71 2.57 -2.34 13.61
C LYS A 71 3.50 -3.54 13.52
N GLU A 72 3.78 -4.20 14.64
CA GLU A 72 4.60 -5.41 14.66
C GLU A 72 3.94 -6.51 13.82
N ASP A 73 2.66 -6.82 14.07
CA ASP A 73 1.98 -7.90 13.35
C ASP A 73 1.86 -7.60 11.85
N TYR A 74 1.67 -6.32 11.49
CA TYR A 74 1.64 -5.87 10.11
C TYR A 74 2.96 -6.18 9.37
N PHE A 75 4.11 -5.85 9.97
CA PHE A 75 5.42 -6.03 9.32
C PHE A 75 6.10 -7.37 9.60
N LYS A 76 5.62 -8.18 10.54
CA LYS A 76 6.32 -9.41 10.96
C LYS A 76 6.56 -10.36 9.81
N ALA A 77 5.52 -10.63 9.00
CA ALA A 77 5.64 -11.56 7.88
C ALA A 77 6.58 -11.04 6.78
N SER A 78 6.54 -9.74 6.48
CA SER A 78 7.40 -9.12 5.46
C SER A 78 8.85 -9.03 5.93
N TYR A 79 9.08 -8.72 7.21
CA TYR A 79 10.40 -8.76 7.83
C TYR A 79 11.05 -10.15 7.79
N MET A 80 10.30 -11.22 8.08
CA MET A 80 10.84 -12.58 8.01
C MET A 80 11.27 -12.95 6.59
N LYS A 81 10.44 -12.63 5.58
CA LYS A 81 10.80 -12.79 4.16
C LYS A 81 12.03 -11.96 3.78
N PHE A 82 12.12 -10.72 4.24
CA PHE A 82 13.28 -9.87 4.02
C PHE A 82 14.56 -10.53 4.56
N LYS A 83 14.52 -11.09 5.77
CA LYS A 83 15.65 -11.81 6.36
C LYS A 83 16.03 -13.06 5.57
N GLU A 84 15.06 -13.81 5.06
CA GLU A 84 15.29 -14.98 4.20
C GLU A 84 15.99 -14.60 2.89
N TYR A 85 15.45 -13.63 2.15
CA TYR A 85 16.04 -13.19 0.88
C TYR A 85 17.39 -12.50 1.06
N LEU A 86 17.60 -11.81 2.19
CA LEU A 86 18.90 -11.22 2.51
C LEU A 86 19.97 -12.31 2.70
N ALA A 87 19.64 -13.38 3.42
CA ALA A 87 20.54 -14.51 3.59
C ALA A 87 20.86 -15.21 2.25
N GLU A 88 19.87 -15.35 1.37
CA GLU A 88 20.09 -15.86 0.01
C GLU A 88 21.03 -14.95 -0.81
N ALA A 89 20.82 -13.63 -0.74
CA ALA A 89 21.66 -12.66 -1.42
C ALA A 89 23.11 -12.66 -0.90
N GLU A 90 23.33 -12.90 0.40
CA GLU A 90 24.66 -13.00 1.00
C GLU A 90 25.47 -14.22 0.53
N GLN A 91 24.80 -15.29 0.09
CA GLN A 91 25.46 -16.51 -0.44
C GLN A 91 25.75 -16.42 -1.94
N MET A 92 25.41 -15.30 -2.59
CA MET A 92 25.58 -15.12 -4.02
C MET A 92 27.05 -15.12 -4.43
N THR A 93 27.38 -15.89 -5.46
CA THR A 93 28.71 -15.83 -6.07
C THR A 93 28.81 -14.71 -7.10
N PHE A 94 30.03 -14.29 -7.42
CA PHE A 94 30.26 -13.32 -8.50
C PHE A 94 29.71 -13.80 -9.86
N GLU A 95 29.76 -15.10 -10.13
CA GLU A 95 29.22 -15.70 -11.35
C GLU A 95 27.69 -15.60 -11.40
N ASP A 96 27.00 -15.83 -10.27
CA ASP A 96 25.54 -15.70 -10.19
C ASP A 96 25.08 -14.26 -10.43
N PHE A 97 25.88 -13.29 -9.97
CA PHE A 97 25.64 -11.87 -10.23
C PHE A 97 25.75 -11.55 -11.73
N ILE A 98 26.85 -11.93 -12.38
CA ILE A 98 27.06 -11.66 -13.82
C ILE A 98 26.00 -12.36 -14.68
N CYS A 99 25.67 -13.60 -14.36
CA CYS A 99 24.68 -14.37 -15.10
C CYS A 99 23.22 -13.94 -14.81
N GLY A 100 23.00 -13.00 -13.89
CA GLY A 100 21.66 -12.52 -13.53
C GLY A 100 20.77 -13.56 -12.83
N ARG A 101 21.36 -14.62 -12.26
CA ARG A 101 20.59 -15.70 -11.60
C ARG A 101 19.89 -15.22 -10.32
N SER A 102 20.46 -14.20 -9.67
CA SER A 102 19.97 -13.63 -8.41
C SER A 102 18.99 -12.46 -8.58
N ILE A 103 18.63 -12.08 -9.82
CA ILE A 103 17.71 -10.95 -10.07
C ILE A 103 16.39 -11.15 -9.31
N LYS A 104 15.86 -12.37 -9.30
CA LYS A 104 14.63 -12.69 -8.56
C LYS A 104 14.76 -12.46 -7.06
N THR A 105 15.91 -12.82 -6.48
CA THR A 105 16.21 -12.63 -5.06
C THR A 105 16.25 -11.15 -4.70
N PHE A 106 16.91 -10.31 -5.51
CA PHE A 106 16.95 -8.86 -5.28
C PHE A 106 15.58 -8.19 -5.42
N VAL A 107 14.79 -8.60 -6.42
CA VAL A 107 13.41 -8.12 -6.57
C VAL A 107 12.56 -8.54 -5.39
N ALA A 108 12.67 -9.80 -4.95
CA ALA A 108 11.93 -10.30 -3.79
C ALA A 108 12.36 -9.61 -2.48
N LEU A 109 13.66 -9.36 -2.30
CA LEU A 109 14.21 -8.61 -1.18
C LEU A 109 13.64 -7.19 -1.14
N ALA A 110 13.68 -6.47 -2.26
CA ALA A 110 13.12 -5.12 -2.36
C ALA A 110 11.61 -5.13 -2.02
N ASN A 111 10.85 -6.02 -2.66
CA ASN A 111 9.40 -6.12 -2.47
C ASN A 111 8.99 -6.56 -1.05
N SER A 112 9.88 -7.22 -0.30
CA SER A 112 9.64 -7.61 1.09
C SER A 112 9.81 -6.46 2.09
N PHE A 113 10.48 -5.38 1.70
CA PHE A 113 10.61 -4.19 2.53
C PHE A 113 9.53 -3.16 2.20
N GLU A 114 9.38 -2.84 0.93
CA GLU A 114 8.33 -1.96 0.42
C GLU A 114 8.16 -2.22 -1.07
N TYR A 115 6.92 -2.35 -1.53
CA TYR A 115 6.65 -2.58 -2.93
C TYR A 115 6.06 -1.32 -3.58
N ARG A 116 6.77 -0.75 -4.56
CA ARG A 116 6.33 0.47 -5.27
C ARG A 116 4.96 0.34 -5.94
N TYR A 117 4.55 -0.88 -6.28
CA TYR A 117 3.24 -1.17 -6.86
C TYR A 117 2.27 -1.78 -5.84
N ALA A 118 2.54 -1.58 -4.54
CA ALA A 118 1.71 -2.02 -3.42
C ALA A 118 0.42 -1.20 -3.34
N ILE A 119 -0.23 -1.24 -2.19
CA ILE A 119 -1.42 -0.46 -1.94
C ILE A 119 -1.03 0.93 -1.53
N TYR A 120 -1.82 1.88 -2.01
CA TYR A 120 -1.67 3.28 -1.67
C TYR A 120 -2.82 3.73 -0.79
N VAL A 121 -2.57 4.80 -0.05
CA VAL A 121 -3.56 5.58 0.66
C VAL A 121 -3.46 7.04 0.18
N ASP A 122 -4.61 7.67 -0.04
CA ASP A 122 -4.70 9.09 -0.38
C ASP A 122 -5.27 9.84 0.82
N ASP A 123 -4.38 10.48 1.57
CA ASP A 123 -4.71 11.30 2.74
C ASP A 123 -5.13 12.70 2.29
N ILE A 124 -6.44 12.90 2.21
CA ILE A 124 -7.04 14.18 1.75
C ILE A 124 -6.91 15.32 2.77
N ASP A 125 -6.48 15.04 4.00
CA ASP A 125 -6.18 16.09 4.99
C ASP A 125 -4.77 16.69 4.81
N GLU A 126 -4.07 16.33 3.72
CA GLU A 126 -2.81 16.90 3.21
C GLU A 126 -1.56 16.75 4.09
N ILE A 127 -1.56 15.93 5.15
CA ILE A 127 -0.32 15.70 5.91
C ILE A 127 0.67 14.87 5.08
N ASN A 128 0.19 13.88 4.31
CA ASN A 128 1.05 12.95 3.58
C ASN A 128 0.77 12.87 2.06
N GLY A 129 -0.42 13.25 1.60
CA GLY A 129 -0.82 13.06 0.19
C GLY A 129 -0.97 11.58 -0.18
N LEU A 130 -0.56 11.22 -1.40
CA LEU A 130 -0.59 9.83 -1.90
C LEU A 130 0.68 9.09 -1.51
N ILE A 131 0.57 8.13 -0.59
CA ILE A 131 1.70 7.31 -0.09
C ILE A 131 1.34 5.83 -0.07
N THR A 132 2.33 4.94 0.08
CA THR A 132 2.06 3.51 0.26
C THR A 132 1.39 3.27 1.62
N LEU A 133 0.58 2.21 1.74
CA LEU A 133 0.01 1.79 3.02
C LEU A 133 1.13 1.42 4.01
N ASP A 134 2.23 0.85 3.51
CA ASP A 134 3.41 0.54 4.33
C ASP A 134 4.02 1.81 4.92
N ASP A 135 4.21 2.87 4.13
CA ASP A 135 4.70 4.15 4.62
C ASP A 135 3.77 4.79 5.65
N LEU A 136 2.46 4.70 5.44
CA LEU A 136 1.49 5.15 6.44
C LEU A 136 1.68 4.38 7.76
N VAL A 137 1.70 3.05 7.73
CA VAL A 137 1.81 2.21 8.92
C VAL A 137 3.15 2.43 9.62
N ARG A 138 4.27 2.61 8.90
CA ARG A 138 5.58 2.92 9.48
C ARG A 138 5.54 4.18 10.34
N ASN A 139 4.89 5.22 9.83
CA ASN A 139 4.86 6.55 10.45
C ASN A 139 3.68 6.76 11.41
N SER A 140 2.84 5.74 11.63
CA SER A 140 1.67 5.82 12.51
C SER A 140 1.89 5.14 13.85
N GLU A 141 1.14 5.51 14.88
CA GLU A 141 1.17 4.82 16.18
C GLU A 141 0.11 3.71 16.23
N ASP A 142 0.38 2.65 16.98
CA ASP A 142 -0.63 1.65 17.28
C ASP A 142 -1.82 2.32 17.98
N GLY A 143 -3.01 1.94 17.55
CA GLY A 143 -4.25 2.55 18.00
C GLY A 143 -4.80 3.64 17.08
N THR A 144 -4.00 4.15 16.14
CA THR A 144 -4.44 5.21 15.20
C THR A 144 -5.63 4.72 14.36
N VAL A 145 -6.62 5.60 14.19
CA VAL A 145 -7.86 5.33 13.45
C VAL A 145 -7.98 6.34 12.31
N TRP A 146 -8.38 5.85 11.15
CA TRP A 146 -8.73 6.67 9.99
C TRP A 146 -10.13 6.34 9.51
N HIS A 147 -10.79 7.35 8.95
CA HIS A 147 -12.04 7.21 8.21
C HIS A 147 -11.74 6.87 6.75
N LEU A 148 -12.52 5.93 6.23
CA LEU A 148 -12.42 5.42 4.86
C LEU A 148 -13.42 6.17 3.96
N GLY A 149 -12.93 6.60 2.79
CA GLY A 149 -13.71 7.31 1.77
C GLY A 149 -14.04 6.42 0.57
N ALA A 150 -13.67 6.86 -0.62
CA ALA A 150 -13.73 6.05 -1.84
C ALA A 150 -12.49 5.16 -2.03
N THR A 151 -12.61 4.18 -2.92
CA THR A 151 -11.53 3.30 -3.35
C THR A 151 -11.34 3.38 -4.87
N ILE A 152 -10.09 3.36 -5.31
CA ILE A 152 -9.70 3.40 -6.71
C ILE A 152 -8.94 2.12 -7.03
N ASN A 153 -9.36 1.38 -8.05
CA ASN A 153 -8.59 0.27 -8.60
C ASN A 153 -7.64 0.81 -9.66
N TYR A 154 -6.38 0.37 -9.64
CA TYR A 154 -5.43 0.72 -10.68
C TYR A 154 -4.68 -0.50 -11.18
N HIS A 155 -4.19 -0.41 -12.42
CA HIS A 155 -3.34 -1.42 -13.04
C HIS A 155 -1.92 -0.87 -13.25
N CYS A 156 -0.91 -1.72 -13.10
CA CYS A 156 0.51 -1.44 -13.35
C CYS A 156 1.24 -2.60 -14.05
#